data_AF-A0A2M8Q8K4-F1
#
_entry.id   AF-A0A2M8Q8K4-F1
#
_cell.length_a   1.000
_cell.length_b   1.000
_cell.length_c   1.000
_cell.angle_alpha   90.00
_cell.angle_beta   90.00
_cell.angle_gamma   90.00
#
_symmetry.space_group_name_H-M   'P 1'
#
loop_
_entity.id
_entity.type
_entity.pdbx_description
1 polymer ?
#
loop_
_entity_poly.entity_id
_entity_poly.type
_entity_poly.pdbx_seq_one_letter_code
_entity_poly.pdbx_strand_id
1 'polypeptide(L)'
;MAKRKNNTKKPNTNSATLGYEAQLWQMADKLRGSMDAAEYKHVVLGLIFLKYISDAFEEQHAKLEAERAQGADPEDPDEYRAENIF
;
A
#
# COMPACT_ATOMS: atom_id res chain seq x y z
N MET A 1 -36.36 -4.48 -38.84
CA MET A 1 -36.07 -3.92 -37.50
C MET A 1 -34.70 -4.43 -37.07
N ALA A 2 -33.66 -3.60 -37.14
CA ALA A 2 -32.27 -4.03 -36.91
C ALA A 2 -31.95 -4.07 -35.40
N LYS A 3 -31.50 -5.24 -34.93
CA LYS A 3 -31.14 -5.50 -33.53
C LYS A 3 -29.76 -4.87 -33.24
N ARG A 4 -29.72 -3.78 -32.46
CA ARG A 4 -28.47 -3.19 -31.94
C ARG A 4 -27.76 -4.20 -31.05
N LYS A 5 -26.54 -4.62 -31.44
CA LYS A 5 -25.61 -5.35 -30.57
C LYS A 5 -24.96 -4.34 -29.62
N ASN A 6 -25.28 -4.42 -28.34
CA ASN A 6 -24.57 -3.66 -27.31
C ASN A 6 -23.21 -4.33 -27.06
N ASN A 7 -22.14 -3.67 -27.46
CA ASN A 7 -20.77 -4.12 -27.20
C ASN A 7 -20.41 -3.73 -25.75
N THR A 8 -20.64 -4.62 -24.79
CA THR A 8 -20.16 -4.45 -23.41
C THR A 8 -18.65 -4.64 -23.39
N LYS A 9 -17.92 -3.52 -23.40
CA LYS A 9 -16.46 -3.47 -23.20
C LYS A 9 -16.13 -4.16 -21.87
N LYS A 10 -15.48 -5.32 -21.91
CA LYS A 10 -14.97 -6.01 -20.72
C LYS A 10 -13.95 -5.08 -20.05
N PRO A 11 -14.06 -4.78 -18.74
CA PRO A 11 -13.06 -3.99 -18.06
C PRO A 11 -11.75 -4.77 -18.02
N ASN A 12 -10.65 -4.10 -18.37
CA ASN A 12 -9.31 -4.67 -18.32
C ASN A 12 -8.94 -4.84 -16.84
N THR A 13 -9.08 -6.04 -16.30
CA THR A 13 -8.73 -6.35 -14.91
C THR A 13 -7.22 -6.48 -14.80
N ASN A 14 -6.54 -5.35 -14.60
CA ASN A 14 -5.16 -5.36 -14.14
C ASN A 14 -5.17 -5.82 -12.66
N SER A 15 -4.15 -6.56 -12.22
CA SER A 15 -3.95 -7.01 -10.83
C SER A 15 -3.84 -5.89 -9.79
N ALA A 16 -3.95 -4.63 -10.22
CA ALA A 16 -3.87 -3.42 -9.42
C ALA A 16 -5.24 -2.87 -8.96
N THR A 17 -6.36 -3.48 -9.33
CA THR A 17 -7.70 -3.02 -8.89
C THR A 17 -8.28 -3.95 -7.82
N LEU A 18 -8.02 -3.60 -6.57
CA LEU A 18 -8.51 -4.19 -5.32
C LEU A 18 -9.96 -3.78 -4.99
N GLY A 19 -10.53 -2.80 -5.71
CA GLY A 19 -11.96 -2.46 -5.69
C GLY A 19 -12.35 -1.34 -4.71
N TYR A 20 -11.38 -0.77 -4.01
CA TYR A 20 -11.57 0.35 -3.07
C TYR A 20 -10.74 1.59 -3.42
N GLU A 21 -10.11 1.63 -4.60
CA GLU A 21 -9.30 2.77 -5.06
C GLU A 21 -10.14 4.04 -5.16
N ALA A 22 -11.37 3.94 -5.68
CA ALA A 22 -12.27 5.06 -5.79
C ALA A 22 -12.62 5.65 -4.42
N GLN A 23 -12.79 4.80 -3.40
CA GLN A 23 -13.06 5.25 -2.04
C GLN A 23 -11.82 5.93 -1.43
N LEU A 24 -10.63 5.33 -1.58
CA LEU A 24 -9.38 5.93 -1.12
C LEU A 24 -9.10 7.27 -1.79
N TRP A 25 -9.35 7.37 -3.10
CA TRP A 25 -9.23 8.61 -3.85
C TRP A 25 -10.16 9.70 -3.33
N GLN A 26 -11.44 9.36 -3.08
CA GLN A 26 -12.41 10.29 -2.51
C GLN A 26 -12.05 10.73 -1.09
N MET A 27 -11.48 9.84 -0.27
CA MET A 27 -11.01 10.18 1.07
C MET A 27 -9.81 11.14 0.99
N ALA A 28 -8.84 10.85 0.14
CA ALA A 28 -7.67 11.70 -0.08
C ALA A 28 -8.06 13.10 -0.60
N ASP A 29 -9.01 13.18 -1.55
CA ASP A 29 -9.48 14.48 -2.06
C ASP A 29 -10.19 15.31 -0.99
N LYS A 30 -10.99 14.68 -0.12
CA LYS A 30 -11.59 15.33 1.05
C LYS A 30 -10.55 15.84 2.04
N LEU A 31 -9.49 15.06 2.28
CA LEU A 31 -8.42 15.42 3.23
C LEU A 31 -7.46 16.49 2.69
N ARG A 32 -7.28 16.57 1.36
CA ARG A 32 -6.45 17.58 0.70
C ARG A 32 -6.96 19.01 0.91
N GLY A 33 -8.27 19.19 1.08
CA GLY A 33 -8.88 20.50 1.26
C GLY A 33 -8.55 21.43 0.07
N SER A 34 -8.02 22.62 0.36
CA SER A 34 -7.67 23.62 -0.66
C SER A 34 -6.25 23.50 -1.22
N MET A 35 -5.48 22.47 -0.84
CA MET A 35 -4.10 22.29 -1.32
C MET A 35 -4.08 21.79 -2.77
N ASP A 36 -3.12 22.25 -3.57
CA ASP A 36 -2.97 21.75 -4.93
C ASP A 36 -2.53 20.27 -4.95
N ALA A 37 -2.97 19.53 -5.97
CA ALA A 37 -2.64 18.11 -6.08
C ALA A 37 -1.13 17.87 -6.26
N ALA A 38 -0.41 18.79 -6.92
CA ALA A 38 1.03 18.67 -7.11
C ALA A 38 1.81 18.81 -5.80
N GLU A 39 1.25 19.50 -4.80
CA GLU A 39 1.85 19.65 -3.47
C GLU A 39 1.40 18.50 -2.55
N TYR A 40 0.10 18.19 -2.54
CA TYR A 40 -0.48 17.13 -1.70
C TYR A 40 0.10 15.75 -1.99
N LYS A 41 0.52 15.47 -3.24
CA LYS A 41 1.15 14.19 -3.60
C LYS A 41 2.35 13.86 -2.71
N HIS A 42 3.14 14.85 -2.29
CA HIS A 42 4.32 14.60 -1.47
C HIS A 42 3.95 14.14 -0.07
N VAL A 43 2.89 14.73 0.49
CA VAL A 43 2.36 14.36 1.80
C VAL A 43 1.77 12.96 1.75
N VAL A 44 0.83 12.71 0.84
CA VAL A 44 0.14 11.41 0.79
C VAL A 44 1.06 10.27 0.40
N LEU A 45 2.00 10.47 -0.55
CA LEU A 45 2.99 9.45 -0.89
C LEU A 45 3.97 9.22 0.25
N GLY A 46 4.37 10.26 0.98
CA GLY A 46 5.20 10.11 2.18
C GLY A 46 4.52 9.29 3.27
N LEU A 47 3.22 9.51 3.50
CA LEU A 47 2.44 8.75 4.49
C LEU A 47 2.24 7.29 4.08
N ILE A 48 1.96 7.02 2.80
CA ILE A 48 1.84 5.66 2.28
C ILE A 48 3.18 4.91 2.41
N PHE A 49 4.28 5.58 2.06
CA PHE A 49 5.62 5.03 2.18
C PHE A 49 5.97 4.71 3.64
N LEU A 50 5.70 5.64 4.56
CA LEU A 50 5.92 5.42 5.99
C LEU A 50 5.10 4.23 6.50
N LYS A 51 3.81 4.17 6.16
CA LYS A 51 2.95 3.04 6.55
C LYS A 51 3.49 1.72 6.02
N TYR A 52 3.93 1.69 4.76
CA TYR A 52 4.49 0.48 4.16
C TYR A 52 5.73 -0.02 4.92
N ILE A 53 6.68 0.86 5.24
CA ILE A 53 7.88 0.47 6.00
C ILE A 53 7.51 0.06 7.43
N SER A 54 6.63 0.80 8.10
CA SER A 54 6.15 0.43 9.44
C SER A 54 5.53 -0.97 9.46
N ASP A 55 4.73 -1.30 8.45
CA ASP A 55 4.11 -2.63 8.35
C ASP A 55 5.13 -3.73 8.12
N ALA A 56 6.08 -3.51 7.20
CA ALA A 56 7.15 -4.47 6.94
C ALA A 56 8.00 -4.70 8.20
N PHE A 57 8.33 -3.64 8.94
CA PHE A 57 9.10 -3.72 10.18
C PHE A 57 8.33 -4.46 11.28
N GLU A 58 7.06 -4.10 11.51
CA GLU A 58 6.20 -4.77 12.49
C GLU A 58 6.02 -6.26 12.17
N GLU A 59 5.82 -6.61 10.90
CA GLU A 59 5.69 -8.00 10.47
C GLU A 59 6.99 -8.78 10.72
N GLN A 60 8.14 -8.22 10.37
CA GLN A 60 9.43 -8.88 10.58
C GLN A 60 9.77 -9.00 12.07
N HIS A 61 9.55 -7.94 12.85
CA HIS A 61 9.74 -7.97 14.30
C HIS A 61 8.88 -9.07 14.95
N ALA A 62 7.61 -9.19 14.55
CA ALA A 62 6.73 -10.24 15.07
C ALA A 62 7.23 -11.65 14.72
N LYS A 63 7.80 -11.85 13.53
CA LYS A 63 8.44 -13.12 13.12
C LYS A 63 9.67 -13.43 13.99
N LEU A 64 10.58 -12.48 14.12
CA LEU A 64 11.80 -12.64 14.91
C LEU A 64 11.49 -12.91 16.39
N GLU A 65 10.48 -12.25 16.97
CA GLU A 65 10.08 -12.51 18.36
C GLU A 65 9.56 -13.94 18.55
N ALA A 66 8.81 -14.46 17.58
CA ALA A 66 8.34 -15.85 17.60
C ALA A 66 9.50 -16.87 17.44
N GLU A 67 10.55 -16.49 16.72
CA GLU A 67 11.74 -17.32 16.46
C GLU A 67 12.87 -17.08 17.47
N ARG A 68 12.66 -16.23 18.49
CA ARG A 68 13.66 -15.89 19.51
C ARG A 68 14.23 -17.09 20.24
N ALA A 69 13.42 -18.12 20.49
CA ALA A 69 13.88 -19.37 21.11
C ALA A 69 14.82 -20.19 20.21
N GLN A 70 14.83 -19.91 18.91
CA GLN A 70 15.67 -20.55 17.89
C GLN A 70 16.95 -19.74 17.61
N GLY A 71 17.12 -18.58 18.26
CA GLY A 71 18.32 -17.74 18.18
C GLY A 71 18.15 -16.43 17.41
N ALA A 72 16.94 -16.11 16.91
CA ALA A 72 16.67 -14.82 16.28
C ALA A 72 16.77 -13.66 17.29
N ASP A 73 17.22 -12.50 16.83
CA ASP A 73 17.28 -11.26 17.63
C ASP A 73 16.44 -10.15 17.00
N PRO A 74 15.23 -9.86 17.52
CA PRO A 74 14.36 -8.79 17.03
C PRO A 74 14.97 -7.38 17.08
N GLU A 75 16.02 -7.18 17.87
CA GLU A 75 16.70 -5.89 18.01
C GLU A 75 17.94 -5.76 17.12
N ASP A 76 18.35 -6.84 16.43
CA ASP A 76 19.49 -6.82 15.52
C ASP A 76 19.09 -6.20 14.17
N PRO A 77 19.66 -5.04 13.78
CA PRO A 77 19.37 -4.42 12.49
C PRO A 77 19.75 -5.29 11.28
N ASP A 78 20.69 -6.23 11.42
CA ASP A 78 21.09 -7.10 10.31
C ASP A 78 19.97 -8.08 9.90
N GLU A 79 19.11 -8.49 10.84
CA GLU A 79 17.93 -9.34 10.58
C GLU A 79 16.91 -8.65 9.66
N TYR A 80 16.80 -7.33 9.75
CA TYR A 80 15.93 -6.51 8.87
C TYR A 80 16.59 -6.20 7.53
N ARG A 81 17.90 -5.96 7.53
CA ARG A 81 18.66 -5.72 6.28
C ARG A 81 18.69 -6.94 5.39
N ALA A 82 18.76 -8.15 5.96
CA ALA A 82 18.70 -9.40 5.21
C ALA A 82 17.43 -9.50 4.35
N GLU A 83 16.31 -8.98 4.85
CA GLU A 83 15.01 -8.96 4.18
C GLU A 83 14.73 -7.66 3.40
N ASN A 84 15.73 -6.77 3.27
CA ASN A 84 15.60 -5.46 2.61
C ASN A 84 14.52 -4.55 3.23
N ILE A 85 14.37 -4.58 4.56
CA ILE A 85 13.47 -3.70 5.31
C ILE A 85 14.27 -2.51 5.84
N PHE A 86 13.95 -1.29 5.37
CA PHE A 86 14.65 -0.03 5.68
C PHE A 86 13.72 1.17 5.67
#